data_AF-A0A1I7CLE2-F1
#
_entry.id   AF-A0A1I7CLE2-F1
#
_cell.length_a   1.000
_cell.length_b   1.000
_cell.length_c   1.000
_cell.angle_alpha   90.00
_cell.angle_beta   90.00
_cell.angle_gamma   90.00
#
_symmetry.space_group_name_H-M   'P 1'
#
loop_
_entity.id
_entity.type
_entity.pdbx_description
1 polymer ?
#
loop_
_entity_poly.entity_id
_entity_poly.type
_entity_poly.pdbx_seq_one_letter_code
_entity_poly.pdbx_strand_id
1 'polypeptide(L)'
;MDATKPPRPSPGGDFVVVEDSGEFSYYASVNALLADFEYVGEATCIIDRSAAAYRLELDGNRHLRLGPPLGSVEFHWLRQALADARQVHPEGHRLQRTETAGLAELVVGLFETLQLERGTDDGPGLWSLEIDGLSTRRNALADVDVLLAGNIRLESVRVTDPFGHQYRPEWHRKHRHLGHAGFLSYIEIPVRRRTPRR
;
A
#
# COMPACT_ATOMS: atom_id res chain seq x y z
N MET A 1 -14.27 -7.76 36.24
CA MET A 1 -13.50 -8.24 35.07
C MET A 1 -14.41 -8.00 33.87
N ASP A 2 -14.26 -6.85 33.23
CA ASP A 2 -15.09 -6.47 32.09
C ASP A 2 -14.49 -7.11 30.83
N ALA A 3 -15.23 -8.03 30.22
CA ALA A 3 -14.84 -8.65 28.97
C ALA A 3 -15.14 -7.65 27.84
N THR A 4 -14.11 -6.94 27.37
CA THR A 4 -14.19 -6.08 26.20
C THR A 4 -14.71 -6.89 25.02
N LYS A 5 -15.95 -6.61 24.61
CA LYS A 5 -16.60 -7.20 23.45
C LYS A 5 -15.70 -6.97 22.22
N PRO A 6 -15.42 -8.00 21.40
CA PRO A 6 -14.59 -7.82 20.22
C PRO A 6 -15.20 -6.75 19.31
N PRO A 7 -14.38 -5.90 18.67
CA PRO A 7 -14.87 -4.90 17.73
C PRO A 7 -15.68 -5.62 16.65
N ARG A 8 -16.89 -5.12 16.37
CA ARG A 8 -17.69 -5.61 15.25
C ARG A 8 -16.94 -5.24 13.96
N PRO A 9 -16.83 -6.15 12.98
CA PRO A 9 -16.33 -5.79 11.66
C PRO A 9 -17.19 -4.64 11.12
N SER A 10 -16.55 -3.58 10.65
CA SER A 10 -17.25 -2.49 9.99
C SER A 10 -17.91 -3.04 8.71
N PRO A 11 -19.25 -3.06 8.61
CA PRO A 11 -19.91 -3.56 7.43
C PRO A 11 -19.68 -2.54 6.30
N GLY A 12 -18.77 -2.86 5.37
CA GLY A 12 -18.45 -2.03 4.21
C GLY A 12 -17.08 -1.35 4.21
N GLY A 13 -16.13 -1.82 5.03
CA GLY A 13 -14.74 -1.39 4.95
C GLY A 13 -13.99 -1.99 3.76
N ASP A 14 -12.87 -1.36 3.38
CA ASP A 14 -11.86 -1.94 2.53
C ASP A 14 -10.91 -2.84 3.33
N PHE A 15 -10.17 -3.69 2.62
CA PHE A 15 -9.29 -4.71 3.17
C PHE A 15 -7.94 -4.70 2.47
N VAL A 16 -6.93 -5.09 3.22
CA VAL A 16 -5.62 -5.46 2.70
C VAL A 16 -5.42 -6.94 2.95
N VAL A 17 -4.98 -7.67 1.93
CA VAL A 17 -4.66 -9.10 2.02
C VAL A 17 -3.17 -9.29 1.89
N VAL A 18 -2.60 -10.11 2.76
CA VAL A 18 -1.27 -10.68 2.60
C VAL A 18 -1.45 -12.07 2.01
N GLU A 19 -1.03 -12.23 0.76
CA GLU A 19 -1.15 -13.49 0.02
C GLU A 19 -0.12 -14.52 0.51
N ASP A 20 -0.25 -15.78 0.06
CA ASP A 20 0.72 -16.85 0.36
C ASP A 20 2.10 -16.60 -0.27
N SER A 21 2.14 -15.83 -1.36
CA SER A 21 3.34 -15.27 -1.97
C SER A 21 4.06 -14.25 -1.09
N GLY A 22 3.36 -13.67 -0.12
CA GLY A 22 3.81 -12.53 0.69
C GLY A 22 3.50 -11.17 0.07
N GLU A 23 2.85 -11.11 -1.10
CA GLU A 23 2.40 -9.87 -1.72
C GLU A 23 1.20 -9.26 -0.96
N PHE A 24 1.10 -7.93 -1.00
CA PHE A 24 0.00 -7.19 -0.39
C PHE A 24 -0.97 -6.67 -1.46
N SER A 25 -2.24 -7.04 -1.34
CA SER A 25 -3.29 -6.64 -2.28
C SER A 25 -4.40 -5.85 -1.58
N TYR A 26 -4.94 -4.82 -2.27
CA TYR A 26 -6.00 -3.96 -1.76
C TYR A 26 -7.36 -4.28 -2.37
N TYR A 27 -8.39 -4.41 -1.53
CA TYR A 27 -9.76 -4.66 -1.94
C TYR A 27 -10.72 -3.66 -1.30
N ALA A 28 -11.48 -2.94 -2.13
CA ALA A 28 -12.44 -1.94 -1.68
C ALA A 28 -13.67 -2.53 -0.93
N SER A 29 -13.87 -3.84 -0.98
CA SER A 29 -14.97 -4.52 -0.29
C SER A 29 -14.71 -6.01 -0.10
N VAL A 30 -15.46 -6.64 0.81
CA VAL A 30 -15.48 -8.11 0.97
C VAL A 30 -15.84 -8.81 -0.34
N ASN A 31 -16.79 -8.28 -1.11
CA ASN A 31 -17.21 -8.92 -2.36
C ASN A 31 -16.10 -8.91 -3.41
N ALA A 32 -15.36 -7.80 -3.51
CA ALA A 32 -14.20 -7.73 -4.40
C ALA A 32 -13.09 -8.69 -3.95
N LEU A 33 -12.88 -8.84 -2.64
CA LEU A 33 -11.94 -9.80 -2.08
C LEU A 33 -12.36 -11.23 -2.43
N LEU A 34 -13.58 -11.65 -2.07
CA LEU A 34 -14.04 -13.04 -2.26
C LEU A 34 -14.15 -13.45 -3.74
N ALA A 35 -14.22 -12.49 -4.67
CA ALA A 35 -14.23 -12.76 -6.10
C ALA A 35 -12.84 -13.10 -6.67
N ASP A 36 -11.77 -12.78 -5.94
CA ASP A 36 -10.38 -12.89 -6.42
C ASP A 36 -9.65 -14.12 -5.86
N PHE A 37 -10.23 -14.79 -4.85
CA PHE A 37 -9.65 -15.96 -4.20
C PHE A 37 -10.42 -17.25 -4.54
N GLU A 38 -9.69 -18.35 -4.72
CA GLU A 38 -10.22 -19.67 -5.03
C GLU A 38 -10.23 -20.61 -3.82
N TYR A 39 -9.26 -20.49 -2.91
CA TYR A 39 -9.18 -21.32 -1.71
C TYR A 39 -8.66 -20.57 -0.47
N VAL A 40 -8.97 -21.13 0.71
CA VAL A 40 -8.70 -20.50 2.02
C VAL A 40 -7.22 -20.16 2.24
N GLY A 41 -6.32 -20.99 1.71
CA GLY A 41 -4.87 -20.88 1.93
C GLY A 41 -4.17 -19.78 1.14
N GLU A 42 -4.81 -19.19 0.12
CA GLU A 42 -4.22 -18.11 -0.68
C GLU A 42 -4.06 -16.81 0.11
N ALA A 43 -4.92 -16.57 1.11
CA ALA A 43 -4.86 -15.40 1.97
C ALA A 43 -4.28 -15.76 3.34
N THR A 44 -2.99 -15.49 3.55
CA THR A 44 -2.29 -15.70 4.83
C THR A 44 -2.90 -14.85 5.96
N CYS A 45 -3.22 -13.58 5.65
CA CYS A 45 -3.81 -12.64 6.59
C CYS A 45 -4.64 -11.60 5.85
N ILE A 46 -5.82 -11.27 6.37
CA ILE A 46 -6.67 -10.19 5.86
C ILE A 46 -6.80 -9.14 6.95
N ILE A 47 -6.59 -7.88 6.63
CA ILE A 47 -6.51 -6.78 7.59
C ILE A 47 -7.52 -5.70 7.20
N ASP A 48 -8.29 -5.19 8.16
CA ASP A 48 -9.14 -4.00 7.96
C ASP A 48 -8.48 -2.71 8.47
N ARG A 49 -9.13 -1.57 8.25
CA ARG A 49 -8.68 -0.23 8.69
C ARG A 49 -8.49 -0.09 10.21
N SER A 50 -9.13 -0.96 11.00
CA SER A 50 -8.98 -0.99 12.47
C SER A 50 -7.82 -1.87 12.94
N ALA A 51 -7.02 -2.39 12.00
CA ALA A 51 -5.98 -3.39 12.23
C ALA A 51 -6.52 -4.76 12.67
N ALA A 52 -7.82 -5.01 12.52
CA ALA A 52 -8.37 -6.32 12.83
C ALA A 52 -7.95 -7.34 11.75
N ALA A 53 -7.48 -8.49 12.20
CA ALA A 53 -7.04 -9.59 11.37
C ALA A 53 -8.18 -10.60 11.15
N TYR A 54 -8.28 -11.11 9.94
CA TYR A 54 -9.25 -12.10 9.49
C TYR A 54 -8.54 -13.16 8.65
N ARG A 55 -9.28 -14.25 8.36
CA ARG A 55 -8.89 -15.29 7.40
C ARG A 55 -10.07 -15.65 6.54
N LEU A 56 -9.79 -16.25 5.39
CA LEU A 56 -10.82 -16.93 4.62
C LEU A 56 -11.26 -18.21 5.34
N GLU A 57 -12.53 -18.56 5.15
CA GLU A 57 -13.11 -19.82 5.61
C GLU A 57 -14.06 -20.35 4.54
N LEU A 58 -14.36 -21.65 4.60
CA LEU A 58 -15.47 -22.21 3.86
C LEU A 58 -16.73 -22.21 4.72
N ASP A 59 -17.84 -21.80 4.15
CA ASP A 59 -19.16 -21.97 4.77
C ASP A 59 -19.64 -23.44 4.68
N GLY A 60 -20.82 -23.72 5.24
CA GLY A 60 -21.40 -25.06 5.21
C GLY A 60 -21.71 -25.60 3.80
N ASN A 61 -21.75 -24.74 2.79
CA ASN A 61 -21.97 -25.07 1.38
C ASN A 61 -20.66 -25.09 0.57
N ARG A 62 -19.49 -24.97 1.23
CA ARG A 62 -18.17 -24.89 0.62
C ARG A 62 -17.95 -23.63 -0.24
N HIS A 63 -18.65 -22.55 0.05
CA HIS A 63 -18.34 -21.25 -0.52
C HIS A 63 -17.35 -20.51 0.37
N LEU A 64 -16.42 -19.78 -0.25
CA LEU A 64 -15.52 -18.89 0.47
C LEU A 64 -16.30 -17.76 1.15
N ARG A 65 -15.91 -17.48 2.39
CA ARG A 65 -16.38 -16.35 3.16
C ARG A 65 -15.23 -15.75 3.97
N LEU A 66 -15.40 -14.50 4.38
CA LEU A 66 -14.54 -13.92 5.41
C LEU A 66 -14.94 -14.49 6.78
N GLY A 67 -13.98 -15.05 7.51
CA GLY A 67 -14.16 -15.52 8.87
C GLY A 67 -14.41 -14.39 9.87
N PRO A 68 -14.67 -14.70 11.15
CA PRO A 68 -14.78 -13.69 12.19
C PRO A 68 -13.41 -13.02 12.45
N PRO A 69 -13.39 -11.81 13.05
CA PRO A 69 -12.14 -11.16 13.44
C PRO A 69 -11.40 -12.00 14.48
N LEU A 70 -10.10 -12.19 14.26
CA LEU A 70 -9.19 -12.98 15.10
C LEU A 70 -8.47 -12.15 16.16
N GLY A 71 -8.69 -10.84 16.17
CA GLY A 71 -8.00 -9.87 17.02
C GLY A 71 -7.22 -8.85 16.20
N SER A 72 -6.39 -8.05 16.87
CA SER A 72 -5.49 -7.13 16.19
C SER A 72 -4.33 -7.88 15.53
N VAL A 73 -3.95 -7.49 14.32
CA VAL A 73 -2.70 -7.92 13.71
C VAL A 73 -1.52 -7.46 14.58
N GLU A 74 -0.47 -8.28 14.63
CA GLU A 74 0.73 -7.97 15.42
C GLU A 74 1.62 -6.97 14.65
N PHE A 75 2.09 -5.94 15.35
CA PHE A 75 2.81 -4.82 14.76
C PHE A 75 4.14 -5.23 14.13
N HIS A 76 4.97 -5.98 14.85
CA HIS A 76 6.28 -6.37 14.36
C HIS A 76 6.19 -7.32 13.17
N TRP A 77 5.25 -8.25 13.20
CA TRP A 77 4.92 -9.13 12.08
C TRP A 77 4.50 -8.33 10.85
N LEU A 78 3.54 -7.41 10.99
CA LEU A 78 3.07 -6.62 9.84
C LEU A 78 4.18 -5.77 9.25
N ARG A 79 5.00 -5.16 10.11
CA ARG A 79 6.15 -4.35 9.69
C ARG A 79 7.18 -5.19 8.94
N GLN A 80 7.48 -6.39 9.43
CA GLN A 80 8.42 -7.30 8.77
C GLN A 80 7.86 -7.80 7.44
N ALA A 81 6.59 -8.25 7.41
CA ALA A 81 5.93 -8.72 6.21
C ALA A 81 5.92 -7.65 5.11
N LEU A 82 5.64 -6.39 5.45
CA LEU A 82 5.70 -5.29 4.48
C LEU A 82 7.13 -5.03 3.97
N ALA A 83 8.14 -5.12 4.83
CA ALA A 83 9.54 -4.99 4.43
C ALA A 83 9.95 -6.12 3.47
N ASP A 84 9.55 -7.35 3.77
CA ASP A 84 9.80 -8.53 2.94
C ASP A 84 9.09 -8.40 1.59
N ALA A 85 7.82 -7.98 1.58
CA ALA A 85 7.05 -7.74 0.36
C ALA A 85 7.72 -6.69 -0.54
N ARG A 86 8.20 -5.58 0.02
CA ARG A 86 8.94 -4.55 -0.73
C ARG A 86 10.26 -5.07 -1.32
N GLN A 87 10.89 -6.04 -0.67
CA GLN A 87 12.12 -6.65 -1.16
C GLN A 87 11.85 -7.67 -2.27
N VAL A 88 10.81 -8.49 -2.13
CA VAL A 88 10.49 -9.59 -3.06
C VAL A 88 9.68 -9.07 -4.26
N HIS A 89 8.74 -8.16 -4.04
CA HIS A 89 7.82 -7.58 -5.03
C HIS A 89 7.99 -6.05 -5.16
N PRO A 90 9.20 -5.53 -5.48
CA PRO A 90 9.45 -4.09 -5.48
C PRO A 90 8.65 -3.31 -6.54
N GLU A 91 8.13 -4.00 -7.57
CA GLU A 91 7.28 -3.42 -8.61
C GLU A 91 5.80 -3.31 -8.20
N GLY A 92 5.35 -4.20 -7.31
CA GLY A 92 4.04 -4.15 -6.67
C GLY A 92 4.00 -3.13 -5.52
N HIS A 93 5.16 -2.85 -4.92
CA HIS A 93 5.31 -1.98 -3.75
C HIS A 93 6.34 -0.86 -3.99
N ARG A 94 6.01 0.03 -4.92
CA ARG A 94 6.86 1.10 -5.42
C ARG A 94 6.91 2.31 -4.50
N LEU A 95 5.87 2.56 -3.70
CA LEU A 95 5.83 3.67 -2.73
C LEU A 95 6.47 3.23 -1.41
N GLN A 96 7.67 3.75 -1.16
CA GLN A 96 8.44 3.44 0.04
C GLN A 96 8.27 4.54 1.08
N ARG A 97 7.22 4.40 1.90
CA ARG A 97 6.97 5.25 3.06
C ARG A 97 8.00 5.02 4.17
N THR A 98 8.30 6.11 4.88
CA THR A 98 9.13 6.14 6.08
C THR A 98 8.56 5.26 7.19
N GLU A 99 9.44 4.77 8.05
CA GLU A 99 9.02 3.90 9.16
C GLU A 99 8.07 4.63 10.11
N THR A 100 6.95 3.98 10.40
CA THR A 100 5.92 4.47 11.32
C THR A 100 6.20 4.00 12.75
N ALA A 101 5.80 4.79 13.76
CA ALA A 101 6.11 4.49 15.15
C ALA A 101 5.16 3.46 15.79
N GLY A 102 4.02 3.16 15.16
CA GLY A 102 3.04 2.22 15.72
C GLY A 102 2.07 1.63 14.70
N LEU A 103 1.29 0.66 15.17
CA LEU A 103 0.40 -0.15 14.34
C LEU A 103 -0.66 0.67 13.59
N ALA A 104 -1.31 1.62 14.28
CA ALA A 104 -2.36 2.42 13.66
C ALA A 104 -1.83 3.24 12.47
N GLU A 105 -0.66 3.87 12.64
CA GLU A 105 0.01 4.63 11.57
C GLU A 105 0.47 3.71 10.44
N LEU A 106 0.99 2.52 10.77
CA LEU A 106 1.39 1.52 9.77
C LEU A 106 0.21 1.07 8.91
N VAL A 107 -0.93 0.77 9.53
CA VAL A 107 -2.14 0.33 8.83
C VAL A 107 -2.70 1.45 7.95
N VAL A 108 -2.79 2.68 8.46
CA VAL A 108 -3.21 3.83 7.64
C VAL A 108 -2.31 3.99 6.43
N GLY A 109 -0.98 4.02 6.64
CA GLY A 109 -0.03 4.21 5.56
C GLY A 109 -0.01 3.06 4.54
N LEU A 110 -0.25 1.82 4.99
CA LEU A 110 -0.36 0.65 4.13
C LEU A 110 -1.56 0.75 3.19
N PHE A 111 -2.75 1.05 3.73
CA PHE A 111 -3.95 1.19 2.93
C PHE A 111 -3.85 2.35 1.92
N GLU A 112 -3.34 3.51 2.36
CA GLU A 112 -3.13 4.65 1.45
C GLU A 112 -2.17 4.27 0.32
N THR A 113 -1.05 3.62 0.66
CA THR A 113 -0.05 3.18 -0.32
C THR A 113 -0.64 2.23 -1.36
N LEU A 114 -1.32 1.17 -0.92
CA LEU A 114 -1.86 0.17 -1.85
C LEU A 114 -3.01 0.73 -2.70
N GLN A 115 -3.83 1.62 -2.14
CA GLN A 115 -4.87 2.31 -2.91
C GLN A 115 -4.26 3.18 -4.02
N LEU A 116 -3.17 3.89 -3.72
CA LEU A 116 -2.43 4.69 -4.69
C LEU A 116 -1.73 3.86 -5.76
N GLU A 117 -1.15 2.72 -5.39
CA GLU A 117 -0.45 1.82 -6.31
C GLU A 117 -1.41 1.11 -7.28
N ARG A 118 -2.61 0.76 -6.81
CA ARG A 118 -3.65 0.13 -7.63
C ARG A 118 -4.23 1.09 -8.68
N GLY A 119 -4.36 2.38 -8.38
CA GLY A 119 -4.83 3.40 -9.34
C GLY A 119 -6.27 3.17 -9.83
N THR A 120 -7.24 3.12 -8.91
CA THR A 120 -8.67 2.97 -9.25
C THR A 120 -9.29 4.26 -9.79
N ASP A 121 -10.36 4.17 -10.59
CA ASP A 121 -11.05 5.32 -11.21
C ASP A 121 -11.57 6.36 -10.18
N ASP A 122 -11.96 5.92 -8.98
CA ASP A 122 -12.33 6.78 -7.84
C ASP A 122 -11.12 7.09 -6.93
N GLY A 123 -9.96 7.34 -7.54
CA GLY A 123 -8.70 7.55 -6.83
C GLY A 123 -8.77 8.67 -5.77
N PRO A 124 -7.88 8.65 -4.76
CA PRO A 124 -7.93 9.56 -3.61
C PRO A 124 -7.65 11.04 -3.96
N GLY A 125 -7.29 11.34 -5.21
CA GLY A 125 -7.10 12.70 -5.71
C GLY A 125 -5.98 12.78 -6.74
N LEU A 126 -5.51 14.00 -6.98
CA LEU A 126 -4.46 14.27 -7.95
C LEU A 126 -3.07 14.18 -7.33
N TRP A 127 -2.17 13.54 -8.06
CA TRP A 127 -0.74 13.62 -7.84
C TRP A 127 -0.21 14.96 -8.34
N SER A 128 0.77 15.52 -7.64
CA SER A 128 1.50 16.72 -8.07
C SER A 128 2.96 16.39 -8.30
N LEU A 129 3.55 16.87 -9.38
CA LEU A 129 4.99 16.76 -9.63
C LEU A 129 5.58 18.15 -9.75
N GLU A 130 6.77 18.34 -9.18
CA GLU A 130 7.61 19.51 -9.38
C GLU A 130 8.87 19.08 -10.12
N ILE A 131 9.07 19.62 -11.32
CA ILE A 131 10.21 19.33 -12.20
C ILE A 131 10.80 20.67 -12.64
N ASP A 132 12.03 20.95 -12.23
CA ASP A 132 12.76 22.19 -12.56
C ASP A 132 11.94 23.48 -12.32
N GLY A 133 11.16 23.51 -11.23
CA GLY A 133 10.31 24.64 -10.83
C GLY A 133 8.95 24.72 -11.54
N LEU A 134 8.63 23.77 -12.41
CA LEU A 134 7.32 23.63 -13.03
C LEU A 134 6.48 22.60 -12.28
N SER A 135 5.26 22.98 -11.92
CA SER A 135 4.29 22.06 -11.28
C SER A 135 3.30 21.50 -12.30
N THR A 136 3.10 20.19 -12.28
CA THR A 136 2.08 19.51 -13.11
C THR A 136 1.29 18.52 -12.27
N ARG A 137 0.07 18.19 -12.71
CA ARG A 137 -0.84 17.28 -12.00
C ARG A 137 -1.16 16.04 -12.82
N ARG A 138 -1.36 14.92 -12.13
CA ARG A 138 -1.65 13.61 -12.73
C ARG A 138 -2.74 12.88 -11.94
N ASN A 139 -3.50 12.02 -12.60
CA ASN A 139 -4.62 11.32 -11.97
C ASN A 139 -4.15 10.04 -11.28
N ALA A 140 -3.21 9.33 -11.88
CA ALA A 140 -2.71 8.06 -11.36
C ALA A 140 -1.17 8.02 -11.32
N LEU A 141 -0.64 7.11 -10.48
CA LEU A 141 0.80 6.84 -10.41
C LEU A 141 1.36 6.39 -11.77
N ALA A 142 0.58 5.64 -12.56
CA ALA A 142 0.97 5.27 -13.92
C ALA A 142 1.21 6.48 -14.84
N ASP A 143 0.43 7.56 -14.70
CA ASP A 143 0.66 8.78 -15.49
C ASP A 143 1.90 9.55 -15.02
N VAL A 144 2.22 9.44 -13.72
CA VAL A 144 3.49 9.94 -13.14
C VAL A 144 4.65 9.15 -13.76
N ASP A 145 4.55 7.82 -13.83
CA ASP A 145 5.56 6.96 -14.45
C ASP A 145 5.82 7.36 -15.90
N VAL A 146 4.76 7.51 -16.71
CA VAL A 146 4.85 7.89 -18.12
C VAL A 146 5.51 9.26 -18.29
N LEU A 147 5.19 10.22 -17.43
CA LEU A 147 5.81 11.55 -17.47
C LEU A 147 7.30 11.51 -17.10
N LEU A 148 7.67 10.66 -16.14
CA LEU A 148 9.05 10.53 -15.68
C LEU A 148 9.87 9.56 -16.53
N ALA A 149 9.23 8.77 -17.39
CA ALA A 149 9.90 7.87 -18.31
C ALA A 149 10.85 8.66 -19.22
N GLY A 150 12.15 8.35 -19.14
CA GLY A 150 13.20 9.02 -19.91
C GLY A 150 13.73 10.32 -19.30
N ASN A 151 13.26 10.76 -18.13
CA ASN A 151 13.90 11.86 -17.40
C ASN A 151 15.26 11.40 -16.85
N ILE A 152 16.32 12.13 -17.21
CA ILE A 152 17.70 11.78 -16.84
C ILE A 152 18.07 12.30 -15.44
N ARG A 153 17.32 13.30 -14.92
CA ARG A 153 17.59 13.97 -13.64
C ARG A 153 16.48 13.77 -12.62
N LEU A 154 16.27 12.54 -12.19
CA LEU A 154 15.23 12.21 -11.20
C LEU A 154 15.50 12.82 -9.82
N GLU A 155 16.75 13.18 -9.51
CA GLU A 155 17.16 13.75 -8.23
C GLU A 155 16.55 15.14 -7.94
N SER A 156 16.24 15.93 -8.97
CA SER A 156 15.57 17.23 -8.81
C SER A 156 14.06 17.12 -8.74
N VAL A 157 13.49 15.97 -9.14
CA VAL A 157 12.04 15.77 -9.18
C VAL A 157 11.49 15.57 -7.78
N ARG A 158 10.33 16.18 -7.52
CA ARG A 158 9.51 15.89 -6.34
C ARG A 158 8.13 15.45 -6.79
N VAL A 159 7.64 14.39 -6.18
CA VAL A 159 6.29 13.87 -6.41
C VAL A 159 5.52 13.95 -5.11
N THR A 160 4.31 14.48 -5.13
CA THR A 160 3.44 14.56 -3.98
C THR A 160 2.18 13.77 -4.25
N ASP A 161 1.86 12.84 -3.36
CA ASP A 161 0.65 12.04 -3.45
C ASP A 161 -0.60 12.82 -2.99
N PRO A 162 -1.82 12.32 -3.27
CA PRO A 162 -3.06 12.93 -2.81
C PRO A 162 -3.21 13.10 -1.29
N PHE A 163 -2.46 12.34 -0.49
CA PHE A 163 -2.45 12.43 0.97
C PHE A 163 -1.40 13.44 1.49
N GLY A 164 -0.62 14.04 0.59
CA GLY A 164 0.36 15.09 0.90
C GLY A 164 1.77 14.56 1.21
N HIS A 165 2.03 13.25 1.04
CA HIS A 165 3.37 12.70 1.19
C HIS A 165 4.23 13.08 -0.01
N GLN A 166 5.49 13.42 0.25
CA GLN A 166 6.43 13.83 -0.77
C GLN A 166 7.48 12.75 -1.01
N TYR A 167 7.79 12.48 -2.27
CA TYR A 167 8.65 11.42 -2.71
C TYR A 167 9.74 11.91 -3.66
N ARG A 168 10.89 11.24 -3.60
CA ARG A 168 11.92 11.27 -4.63
C ARG A 168 11.78 10.02 -5.51
N PRO A 169 11.61 10.16 -6.83
CA PRO A 169 11.62 9.02 -7.73
C PRO A 169 13.03 8.44 -7.87
N GLU A 170 13.14 7.12 -7.93
CA GLU A 170 14.38 6.38 -8.17
C GLU A 170 14.15 5.32 -9.26
N TRP A 171 15.05 5.28 -10.24
CA TRP A 171 14.97 4.32 -11.33
C TRP A 171 15.73 3.04 -11.01
N HIS A 172 15.03 1.91 -11.07
CA HIS A 172 15.59 0.57 -10.89
C HIS A 172 15.69 -0.14 -12.23
N ARG A 173 16.86 -0.72 -12.53
CA ARG A 173 17.09 -1.51 -13.75
C ARG A 173 16.78 -2.98 -13.46
N LYS A 174 15.90 -3.62 -14.24
CA LYS A 174 15.58 -5.06 -14.09
C LYS A 174 16.73 -5.97 -14.54
N HIS A 175 17.38 -5.67 -15.67
CA HIS A 175 18.47 -6.47 -16.20
C HIS A 175 19.56 -5.61 -16.85
N ARG A 176 20.83 -5.91 -16.54
CA ARG A 176 22.00 -5.20 -17.10
C ARG A 176 22.09 -5.30 -18.64
N HIS A 177 21.48 -6.32 -19.24
CA HIS A 177 21.60 -6.64 -20.68
C HIS A 177 20.38 -6.23 -21.52
N LEU A 178 19.27 -5.81 -20.90
CA LEU A 178 18.08 -5.29 -21.57
C LEU A 178 17.91 -3.83 -21.13
N GLY A 179 18.59 -2.92 -21.83
CA GLY A 179 18.80 -1.52 -21.44
C GLY A 179 17.54 -0.64 -21.27
N HIS A 180 16.35 -1.19 -21.48
CA HIS A 180 15.06 -0.49 -21.36
C HIS A 180 14.11 -1.12 -20.34
N ALA A 181 14.48 -2.24 -19.71
CA ALA A 181 13.64 -2.90 -18.70
C ALA A 181 13.97 -2.36 -17.30
N GLY A 182 13.05 -1.61 -16.70
CA GLY A 182 13.18 -1.03 -15.37
C GLY A 182 11.85 -0.50 -14.86
N PHE A 183 11.84 -0.02 -13.62
CA PHE A 183 10.67 0.57 -12.97
C PHE A 183 11.10 1.73 -12.07
N LEU A 184 10.15 2.62 -11.77
CA LEU A 184 10.34 3.68 -10.79
C LEU A 184 9.87 3.20 -9.41
N SER A 185 10.66 3.48 -8.39
CA SER A 185 10.17 3.53 -7.01
C SER A 185 10.12 4.98 -6.53
N TYR A 186 9.37 5.22 -5.47
CA TYR A 186 9.15 6.55 -4.92
C TYR A 186 9.50 6.50 -3.44
N ILE A 187 10.66 7.06 -3.09
CA ILE A 187 11.17 7.04 -1.71
C ILE A 187 10.66 8.28 -0.99
N GLU A 188 9.95 8.09 0.11
CA GLU A 188 9.40 9.21 0.87
C GLU A 188 10.52 10.09 1.42
N ILE A 189 10.36 11.40 1.24
CA ILE A 189 11.25 12.41 1.78
C ILE A 189 10.69 12.78 3.16
N PRO A 190 11.42 12.49 4.25
CA PRO A 190 10.94 12.84 5.57
C PRO A 190 10.72 14.35 5.66
N VAL A 191 9.51 14.78 6.02
CA VAL A 191 9.26 16.17 6.34
C VAL A 191 10.09 16.49 7.57
N ARG A 192 11.19 17.25 7.41
CA ARG A 192 11.91 17.81 8.55
C ARG A 192 10.92 18.68 9.31
N ARG A 193 10.37 18.17 10.41
CA ARG A 193 9.60 18.99 11.35
C ARG A 193 10.53 20.13 11.77
N ARG A 194 10.27 21.35 11.27
CA ARG A 194 10.94 22.54 11.78
C ARG A 194 10.55 22.62 13.24
N THR A 195 11.50 22.33 14.13
CA THR A 195 11.34 22.65 15.55
C THR A 195 11.05 24.15 15.61
N PRO A 196 9.89 24.60 16.13
CA PRO A 196 9.70 26.02 16.35
C PRO A 196 10.79 26.47 17.31
N ARG A 197 11.65 27.38 16.86
CA ARG A 197 12.57 28.10 17.76
C ARG A 197 11.68 28.81 18.79
N ARG A 198 11.76 28.37 20.03
CA ARG A 198 11.27 29.12 21.19
C ARG A 198 12.09 30.38 21.37
#